data_AF-A0A2Z4ADU1-F1
#
_entry.id   AF-A0A2Z4ADU1-F1
#
_cell.length_a   1.000
_cell.length_b   1.000
_cell.length_c   1.000
_cell.angle_alpha   90.00
_cell.angle_beta   90.00
_cell.angle_gamma   90.00
#
_symmetry.space_group_name_H-M   'P 1'
#
loop_
_entity.id
_entity.type
_entity.pdbx_description
1 polymer ?
#
loop_
_entity_poly.entity_id
_entity_poly.type
_entity_poly.pdbx_seq_one_letter_code
_entity_poly.pdbx_strand_id
1 'polypeptide(L)'
;MWLQLCVPWNHPVLLKPVLYMPPAGIIIPIVRSPEEARNSVAACRYPPEGIRGFGPIRNMYGMESISEYLDKANTQSLIFIQIEHIDAVRSLDEILAVTGLDWRAKSVD
;
A
#
# COMPACT_ATOMS: atom_id res chain seq x y z
N MET A 1 8.16 -9.27 -12.40
CA MET A 1 8.92 -9.40 -11.13
C MET A 1 8.51 -8.23 -10.25
N TRP A 2 7.78 -8.47 -9.16
CA TRP A 2 7.34 -7.42 -8.23
C TRP A 2 8.51 -7.02 -7.33
N LEU A 3 8.93 -5.75 -7.36
CA LEU A 3 9.90 -5.26 -6.39
C LEU A 3 9.11 -4.93 -5.11
N GLN A 4 9.43 -5.62 -4.02
CA GLN A 4 8.87 -5.33 -2.70
C GLN A 4 9.86 -4.48 -1.94
N LEU A 5 9.42 -3.30 -1.48
CA LEU A 5 10.28 -2.41 -0.71
C LEU A 5 9.71 -2.24 0.70
N CYS A 6 10.54 -2.54 1.70
CA CYS A 6 10.23 -2.27 3.09
C CYS A 6 10.52 -0.79 3.39
N VAL A 7 9.49 -0.05 3.79
CA VAL A 7 9.66 1.35 4.19
C VAL A 7 10.17 1.44 5.63
N PRO A 8 10.82 2.55 6.03
CA PRO A 8 11.31 2.69 7.39
C PRO A 8 10.20 2.95 8.43
N TRP A 9 9.05 3.49 8.02
CA TRP A 9 7.92 3.75 8.92
C TRP A 9 6.57 3.86 8.20
N ASN A 10 5.49 3.57 8.91
CA ASN A 10 4.12 3.79 8.48
C ASN A 10 3.77 5.30 8.48
N HIS A 11 4.14 6.01 7.40
CA HIS A 11 3.84 7.42 7.25
C HIS A 11 3.54 7.78 5.79
N PRO A 12 2.43 8.49 5.47
CA PRO A 12 2.02 8.74 4.08
C PRO A 12 3.10 9.37 3.19
N VAL A 13 3.93 10.26 3.76
CA VAL A 13 5.04 10.91 3.04
C VAL A 13 6.12 9.91 2.62
N LEU A 14 6.33 8.84 3.39
CA LEU A 14 7.32 7.81 3.11
C LEU A 14 6.78 6.74 2.14
N LEU A 15 5.48 6.42 2.21
CA LEU A 15 4.87 5.41 1.35
C LEU A 15 4.73 5.92 -0.10
N LYS A 16 4.33 7.19 -0.27
CA LYS A 16 4.01 7.76 -1.59
C LYS A 16 5.15 7.63 -2.62
N PRO A 17 6.42 7.99 -2.33
CA PRO A 17 7.52 7.84 -3.28
C PRO A 17 7.75 6.41 -3.75
N VAL A 18 7.61 5.44 -2.84
CA VAL A 18 7.79 4.02 -3.12
C VAL A 18 6.75 3.53 -4.13
N LEU A 19 5.50 3.94 -3.93
CA LEU A 19 4.39 3.56 -4.79
C LEU A 19 4.43 4.21 -6.19
N TYR A 20 5.36 5.13 -6.46
CA TYR A 20 5.58 5.65 -7.80
C TYR A 20 6.58 4.79 -8.61
N MET A 21 7.21 3.78 -8.02
CA MET A 21 8.18 2.91 -8.70
C MET A 21 7.56 1.55 -9.10
N PRO A 22 6.76 1.47 -10.19
CA PRO A 22 6.13 0.22 -10.59
C PRO A 22 7.15 -0.83 -11.02
N PRO A 23 6.88 -2.13 -10.81
CA PRO A 23 5.78 -2.71 -10.03
C PRO A 23 6.05 -2.64 -8.51
N ALA A 24 5.21 -1.91 -7.77
CA ALA A 24 5.44 -1.59 -6.36
C ALA A 24 4.63 -2.51 -5.43
N GLY A 25 5.32 -3.44 -4.77
CA GLY A 25 4.87 -3.98 -3.50
C GLY A 25 5.47 -3.15 -2.36
N ILE A 26 4.68 -2.83 -1.34
CA ILE A 26 5.15 -2.10 -0.17
C ILE A 26 4.98 -2.95 1.09
N ILE A 27 6.02 -3.00 1.91
CA ILE A 27 5.98 -3.67 3.22
C ILE A 27 6.12 -2.58 4.29
N ILE A 28 5.14 -2.53 5.20
CA ILE A 28 5.02 -1.47 6.20
C ILE A 28 5.32 -2.06 7.59
N PRO A 29 6.38 -1.59 8.28
CA PRO A 29 6.80 -2.15 9.55
C PRO A 29 5.98 -1.56 10.72
N ILE A 30 6.10 -2.21 11.88
CA ILE A 30 5.62 -1.77 13.19
C ILE A 30 4.13 -1.35 13.16
N VAL A 31 3.29 -2.14 12.49
CA VAL A 31 1.83 -1.97 12.55
C VAL A 31 1.32 -2.69 13.79
N ARG A 32 0.75 -1.93 14.73
CA ARG A 32 0.35 -2.40 16.06
C ARG A 32 -1.16 -2.51 16.25
N SER A 33 -1.95 -1.87 15.41
CA SER A 33 -3.41 -1.80 15.58
C SER A 33 -4.17 -1.86 14.24
N PRO A 34 -5.47 -2.20 14.28
CA PRO A 34 -6.34 -2.16 13.09
C PRO A 34 -6.46 -0.75 12.50
N GLU A 35 -6.33 0.29 13.32
CA GLU A 35 -6.34 1.68 12.86
C GLU A 35 -5.07 2.01 12.08
N GLU A 36 -3.90 1.63 12.58
CA GLU A 36 -2.63 1.81 11.86
C GLU A 36 -2.62 1.03 10.53
N ALA A 37 -3.23 -0.16 10.50
CA ALA A 37 -3.43 -0.93 9.26
C ALA A 37 -4.36 -0.19 8.27
N ARG A 38 -5.50 0.37 8.72
CA ARG A 38 -6.38 1.19 7.87
C ARG A 38 -5.67 2.42 7.33
N ASN A 39 -4.89 3.09 8.18
CA ASN A 39 -4.09 4.26 7.79
C ASN A 39 -3.04 3.89 6.73
N SER A 40 -2.43 2.71 6.85
CA SER A 40 -1.49 2.16 5.86
C SER A 40 -2.15 2.00 4.50
N VAL A 41 -3.33 1.37 4.46
CA VAL A 41 -4.10 1.17 3.22
C VAL A 41 -4.51 2.51 2.61
N ALA A 42 -5.11 3.40 3.41
CA ALA A 42 -5.56 4.71 2.94
C ALA A 42 -4.41 5.54 2.36
N ALA A 43 -3.22 5.49 2.96
CA ALA A 43 -2.04 6.19 2.45
C ALA A 43 -1.54 5.66 1.09
N CYS A 44 -1.88 4.42 0.74
CA CYS A 44 -1.47 3.77 -0.50
C CYS A 44 -2.48 3.89 -1.65
N ARG A 45 -3.74 4.22 -1.36
CA ARG A 45 -4.83 4.32 -2.35
C ARG A 45 -5.18 5.78 -2.68
N TYR A 46 -5.49 6.05 -3.93
CA TYR A 46 -6.04 7.32 -4.38
C TYR A 46 -7.51 7.47 -3.95
N PRO A 47 -8.04 8.71 -3.84
CA PRO A 47 -9.47 8.94 -3.62
C PRO A 47 -10.33 8.21 -4.66
N PRO A 48 -11.50 7.66 -4.28
CA PRO A 48 -12.16 7.77 -2.97
C PRO A 48 -11.70 6.72 -1.93
N GLU A 49 -10.88 5.75 -2.31
CA GLU A 49 -10.48 4.62 -1.45
C GLU A 49 -9.39 4.98 -0.42
N GLY A 50 -8.74 6.14 -0.58
CA GLY A 50 -7.68 6.59 0.30
C GLY A 50 -7.32 8.06 0.14
N ILE A 51 -6.15 8.41 0.63
CA ILE A 51 -5.65 9.78 0.78
C ILE A 51 -4.30 10.00 0.08
N ARG A 52 -3.89 9.09 -0.81
CA ARG A 52 -2.61 9.18 -1.53
C ARG A 52 -2.56 10.46 -2.37
N GLY A 53 -1.52 11.26 -2.16
CA GLY A 53 -1.28 12.46 -2.97
C GLY A 53 -0.96 12.12 -4.43
N PHE A 54 -1.53 12.89 -5.37
CA PHE A 54 -1.24 12.76 -6.79
C PHE A 54 0.00 13.58 -7.19
N GLY A 55 0.90 12.93 -7.93
CA GLY A 55 2.12 13.50 -8.48
C GLY A 55 2.95 12.54 -9.34
N PRO A 56 2.37 11.52 -10.01
CA PRO A 56 3.14 10.51 -10.76
C PRO A 56 3.74 11.04 -12.08
N ILE A 57 3.58 12.34 -12.36
CA ILE A 57 3.87 12.99 -13.65
C ILE A 57 5.29 12.69 -14.16
N ARG A 58 6.24 12.43 -13.25
CA ARG A 58 7.64 12.15 -13.61
C ARG A 58 7.88 10.72 -14.13
N ASN A 59 7.10 9.74 -13.70
CA ASN A 59 7.36 8.31 -13.94
C ASN A 59 6.46 7.73 -15.04
N MET A 60 5.55 8.56 -15.54
CA MET A 60 4.43 8.20 -16.41
C MET A 60 4.44 8.98 -17.74
N TYR A 61 5.39 9.92 -17.87
CA TYR A 61 5.39 10.91 -18.95
C TYR A 61 5.49 10.22 -20.32
N GLY A 62 4.39 10.26 -21.08
CA GLY A 62 4.31 9.67 -22.43
C GLY A 62 4.08 8.15 -22.47
N MET A 63 3.85 7.49 -21.32
CA MET A 63 3.62 6.03 -21.27
C MET A 63 2.13 5.66 -21.27
N GLU A 64 1.31 6.36 -20.49
CA GLU A 64 -0.15 6.19 -20.46
C GLU A 64 -0.83 7.49 -20.05
N SER A 65 -2.12 7.62 -20.33
CA SER A 65 -2.90 8.78 -19.90
C SER A 65 -3.11 8.78 -18.38
N ILE A 66 -3.39 9.97 -17.82
CA ILE A 66 -3.71 10.10 -16.39
C ILE A 66 -4.94 9.25 -16.01
N SER A 67 -5.93 9.14 -16.90
CA SER A 67 -7.12 8.33 -16.64
C SER A 67 -6.77 6.85 -16.54
N GLU A 68 -6.06 6.32 -17.54
CA GLU A 68 -5.66 4.90 -17.58
C GLU A 68 -4.80 4.51 -16.37
N TYR A 69 -3.96 5.43 -15.90
CA TYR A 69 -3.20 5.25 -14.68
C TYR A 69 -4.10 5.10 -13.46
N LEU A 70 -5.00 6.07 -13.25
CA LEU A 70 -5.84 6.13 -12.07
C LEU A 70 -6.80 4.93 -12.01
N ASP A 71 -7.26 4.45 -13.17
CA ASP A 71 -8.09 3.25 -13.29
C ASP A 71 -7.40 1.98 -12.75
N LYS A 72 -6.06 1.93 -12.79
CA LYS A 72 -5.27 0.75 -12.41
C LYS A 72 -4.46 0.95 -11.11
N ALA A 73 -4.14 2.18 -10.73
CA ALA A 73 -3.20 2.47 -9.66
C ALA A 73 -3.62 1.88 -8.30
N ASN A 74 -4.93 1.90 -8.02
CA ASN A 74 -5.49 1.33 -6.80
C ASN A 74 -5.50 -0.20 -6.80
N THR A 75 -5.39 -0.88 -7.94
CA THR A 75 -5.44 -2.36 -8.01
C THR A 75 -4.07 -2.99 -8.23
N GLN A 76 -3.10 -2.23 -8.75
CA GLN A 76 -1.76 -2.73 -9.06
C GLN A 76 -0.80 -2.72 -7.87
N SER A 77 -1.02 -1.89 -6.84
CA SER A 77 -0.10 -1.82 -5.69
C SER A 77 -0.45 -2.90 -4.66
N LEU A 78 0.53 -3.72 -4.27
CA LEU A 78 0.40 -4.70 -3.20
C LEU A 78 0.81 -4.08 -1.86
N ILE A 79 -0.03 -4.23 -0.83
CA ILE A 79 0.17 -3.62 0.49
C ILE A 79 0.31 -4.70 1.55
N PHE A 80 1.53 -4.88 2.06
CA PHE A 80 1.85 -5.79 3.13
C PHE A 80 2.15 -5.01 4.42
N ILE A 81 1.83 -5.60 5.56
CA ILE A 81 2.21 -5.11 6.88
C ILE A 81 3.06 -6.15 7.61
N GLN A 82 3.90 -5.71 8.54
CA GLN A 82 4.65 -6.61 9.42
C GLN A 82 4.03 -6.66 10.80
N ILE A 83 3.85 -7.88 11.30
CA ILE A 83 3.42 -8.16 12.67
C ILE A 83 4.67 -8.45 13.49
N GLU A 84 5.14 -7.44 14.23
CA GLU A 84 6.40 -7.52 14.99
C GLU A 84 6.32 -6.92 16.40
N HIS A 85 5.10 -6.59 16.86
CA HIS A 85 4.83 -6.06 18.20
C HIS A 85 3.77 -6.89 18.92
N ILE A 86 3.85 -6.98 20.25
CA ILE A 86 2.89 -7.75 21.05
C ILE A 86 1.44 -7.23 20.90
N ASP A 87 1.27 -5.92 20.73
CA ASP A 87 -0.05 -5.32 20.50
C ASP A 87 -0.62 -5.75 19.15
N ALA A 88 0.23 -5.88 18.13
CA ALA A 88 -0.17 -6.40 16.82
C ALA A 88 -0.65 -7.85 16.91
N VAL A 89 0.04 -8.67 17.73
CA VAL A 89 -0.37 -10.06 17.99
C VAL A 89 -1.72 -10.12 18.72
N ARG A 90 -1.94 -9.23 19.71
CA ARG A 90 -3.19 -9.16 20.47
C ARG A 90 -4.38 -8.71 19.62
N SER A 91 -4.15 -7.88 18.62
CA SER A 91 -5.17 -7.38 17.68
C SER A 91 -5.11 -8.04 16.30
N LEU A 92 -4.48 -9.22 16.19
CA LEU A 92 -4.15 -9.83 14.90
C LEU A 92 -5.38 -10.05 14.02
N ASP A 93 -6.46 -10.62 14.58
CA ASP A 93 -7.68 -10.92 13.81
C ASP A 93 -8.32 -9.64 13.26
N GLU A 94 -8.36 -8.58 14.06
CA GLU A 94 -8.91 -7.28 13.64
C GLU A 94 -8.01 -6.60 12.58
N ILE A 95 -6.69 -6.77 12.69
CA ILE A 95 -5.72 -6.28 11.70
C ILE A 95 -5.90 -7.03 10.37
N LEU A 96 -6.00 -8.36 10.41
CA LEU A 96 -6.19 -9.19 9.21
C LEU A 96 -7.56 -8.98 8.54
N ALA A 97 -8.55 -8.50 9.30
CA ALA A 97 -9.87 -8.12 8.79
C ALA A 97 -9.87 -6.76 8.06
N VAL A 98 -8.77 -5.99 8.08
CA VAL A 98 -8.69 -4.71 7.36
C VAL A 98 -8.66 -4.96 5.85
N THR A 99 -9.71 -4.47 5.17
CA THR A 99 -9.81 -4.49 3.71
C THR A 99 -8.67 -3.72 3.05
N GLY A 100 -8.10 -4.30 1.99
CA GLY A 100 -7.06 -3.67 1.17
C GLY A 100 -5.64 -4.06 1.52
N LEU A 101 -5.43 -4.83 2.60
CA LEU A 101 -4.17 -5.54 2.86
C LEU A 101 -4.06 -6.79 1.99
N ASP A 102 -2.91 -6.96 1.36
CA ASP A 102 -2.54 -8.14 0.59
C ASP A 102 -1.76 -9.08 1.52
N TRP A 103 -2.41 -10.10 2.08
CA TRP A 103 -1.75 -11.11 2.93
C TRP A 103 -1.95 -12.53 2.42
N ARG A 104 -2.92 -12.74 1.54
CA ARG A 104 -2.98 -13.92 0.68
C ARG A 104 -2.22 -13.57 -0.58
N ALA A 105 -1.26 -14.39 -0.99
CA ALA A 105 -0.88 -14.40 -2.40
C ALA A 105 -2.18 -14.57 -3.17
N LYS A 106 -2.57 -13.59 -4.00
CA LYS A 106 -3.65 -13.81 -4.97
C LYS A 106 -3.24 -15.07 -5.72
N SER A 107 -4.13 -16.08 -5.79
CA SER A 107 -3.88 -17.17 -6.72
C SER A 107 -3.67 -16.52 -8.07
N VAL A 108 -2.50 -16.74 -8.63
CA VAL A 108 -2.25 -16.42 -10.02
C VAL A 108 -3.02 -17.49 -10.76
N ASP A 109 -4.28 -17.18 -11.09
CA ASP A 109 -5.01 -17.92 -12.13
C ASP A 109 -4.42 -17.54 -13.49
#